data_AF-A0A662DCW5-F1
#
_entry.id   AF-A0A662DCW5-F1
#
_cell.length_a   1.000
_cell.length_b   1.000
_cell.length_c   1.000
_cell.angle_alpha   90.00
_cell.angle_beta   90.00
_cell.angle_gamma   90.00
#
_symmetry.space_group_name_H-M   'P 1'
#
loop_
_entity.id
_entity.type
_entity.pdbx_description
1 polymer ?
#
loop_
_entity_poly.entity_id
_entity_poly.type
_entity_poly.pdbx_seq_one_letter_code
_entity_poly.pdbx_strand_id
1 'polypeptide(L)'
;MSVPVTARLDESVVEALDRAVDAGLAPTRGAVIARAVGDWLNLHGEEAIVESYRRRYVEPDATGNDLIADLALFSVAACLADTER
;
A
#
# COMPACT_ATOMS: atom_id res chain seq x y z
N MET A 1 -22.79 3.94 -1.64
CA MET A 1 -21.95 4.56 -0.59
C MET A 1 -20.51 4.20 -0.90
N SER A 2 -19.59 5.16 -0.96
CA SER A 2 -18.16 4.89 -1.18
C SER A 2 -17.45 4.67 0.16
N VAL A 3 -16.48 3.76 0.19
CA VAL A 3 -15.60 3.54 1.34
C VAL A 3 -14.32 4.35 1.11
N PRO A 4 -13.92 5.26 2.02
CA PRO A 4 -12.65 5.96 1.89
C PRO A 4 -11.49 4.99 2.09
N VAL A 5 -10.51 5.04 1.19
CA VAL A 5 -9.31 4.18 1.23
C VAL A 5 -8.08 5.05 1.12
N THR A 6 -7.07 4.75 1.93
CA THR A 6 -5.74 5.35 1.81
C THR A 6 -4.84 4.37 1.06
N ALA A 7 -4.17 4.86 0.01
CA ALA A 7 -3.23 4.08 -0.79
C ALA A 7 -1.94 4.86 -1.00
N ARG A 8 -0.80 4.15 -1.02
CA ARG A 8 0.49 4.68 -1.46
C ARG A 8 0.66 4.33 -2.94
N LEU A 9 0.99 5.33 -3.74
CA LEU A 9 1.22 5.22 -5.17
C LEU A 9 2.52 5.95 -5.49
N ASP A 10 3.17 5.54 -6.58
CA ASP A 10 4.34 6.25 -7.08
C ASP A 10 3.96 7.66 -7.51
N GLU A 11 4.90 8.60 -7.36
CA GLU A 11 4.69 10.02 -7.68
C GLU A 11 4.22 10.21 -9.13
N SER A 12 4.85 9.51 -10.08
CA SER A 12 4.49 9.55 -11.50
C SER A 12 3.04 9.10 -11.77
N VAL A 13 2.52 8.18 -10.96
CA VAL A 13 1.12 7.74 -11.05
C VAL A 13 0.20 8.84 -10.53
N VAL A 14 0.55 9.50 -9.42
CA VAL A 14 -0.23 10.63 -8.89
C VAL A 14 -0.28 11.78 -9.89
N GLU A 15 0.83 12.12 -10.53
CA GLU A 15 0.89 13.14 -11.58
C GLU A 15 0.03 12.78 -12.80
N ALA A 16 -0.02 11.50 -13.20
CA ALA A 16 -0.90 11.05 -14.27
C ALA A 16 -2.38 11.17 -13.89
N LEU A 17 -2.73 10.88 -12.64
CA LEU A 17 -4.09 11.07 -12.12
C LEU A 17 -4.49 12.54 -12.12
N ASP A 18 -3.58 13.43 -11.74
CA ASP A 18 -3.82 14.88 -11.76
C ASP A 18 -4.08 15.40 -13.16
N ARG A 19 -3.22 15.05 -14.12
CA ARG A 19 -3.44 15.43 -15.52
C ARG A 19 -4.77 14.93 -16.08
N ALA A 20 -5.22 13.76 -15.66
CA ALA A 20 -6.52 13.23 -16.09
C ALA A 20 -7.71 14.03 -15.52
N VAL A 21 -7.61 14.49 -14.27
CA VAL A 21 -8.62 15.36 -13.65
C VAL A 21 -8.59 16.75 -14.28
N ASP A 22 -7.41 17.34 -14.48
CA ASP A 22 -7.24 18.65 -15.11
C ASP A 22 -7.73 18.67 -16.56
N ALA A 23 -7.56 17.56 -17.29
CA ALA A 23 -8.09 17.38 -18.62
C ALA A 23 -9.62 17.12 -18.65
N GLY A 24 -10.28 17.06 -17.50
CA GLY A 24 -11.72 16.82 -17.38
C GLY A 24 -12.15 15.39 -17.73
N LEU A 25 -11.23 14.42 -17.78
CA LEU A 25 -11.56 13.02 -18.06
C LEU A 25 -12.36 12.37 -16.91
N ALA A 26 -12.19 12.87 -15.70
CA ALA A 26 -12.95 12.46 -14.52
C ALA A 26 -13.03 13.61 -13.50
N PRO A 27 -14.08 13.63 -12.64
CA PRO A 27 -14.27 14.71 -11.68
C PRO A 27 -13.29 14.67 -10.50
N THR A 28 -12.68 13.52 -10.19
CA THR A 28 -11.74 13.36 -9.08
C THR A 28 -10.72 12.26 -9.38
N ARG A 29 -9.56 12.28 -8.70
CA ARG A 29 -8.57 11.18 -8.75
C ARG A 29 -9.20 9.82 -8.41
N GLY A 30 -10.10 9.82 -7.42
CA GLY A 30 -10.83 8.62 -7.00
C GLY A 30 -11.73 8.05 -8.10
N ALA A 31 -12.34 8.89 -8.94
CA ALA A 31 -13.13 8.44 -10.09
C ALA A 31 -12.25 7.79 -11.17
N VAL A 32 -11.05 8.33 -11.42
CA VAL A 32 -10.07 7.71 -12.34
C VAL A 32 -9.64 6.33 -11.81
N ILE A 33 -9.29 6.24 -10.52
CA ILE A 33 -8.89 4.99 -9.88
C ILE A 33 -10.03 3.97 -9.92
N ALA A 34 -11.25 4.36 -9.56
CA ALA A 34 -12.39 3.45 -9.54
C ALA A 34 -12.67 2.86 -10.94
N ARG A 35 -12.54 3.67 -11.99
CA ARG A 35 -12.64 3.20 -13.38
C ARG A 35 -11.52 2.22 -13.71
N ALA A 36 -10.27 2.57 -13.44
CA ALA A 36 -9.12 1.71 -13.73
C ALA A 36 -9.20 0.36 -12.98
N VAL A 37 -9.65 0.37 -11.73
CA VAL A 37 -9.88 -0.85 -10.95
C VAL A 37 -11.02 -1.66 -11.54
N GLY A 38 -12.13 -1.03 -11.93
CA GLY A 38 -13.24 -1.71 -12.60
C GLY A 38 -12.81 -2.38 -13.91
N ASP A 39 -12.05 -1.67 -14.75
CA ASP A 39 -11.50 -2.21 -15.99
C ASP A 39 -10.54 -3.38 -15.72
N TRP A 40 -9.69 -3.27 -14.70
CA TRP A 40 -8.80 -4.35 -14.29
C TRP A 40 -9.57 -5.59 -13.82
N LEU A 41 -10.60 -5.41 -12.98
CA LEU A 41 -11.44 -6.50 -12.49
C LEU A 41 -12.25 -7.17 -13.62
N ASN A 42 -12.70 -6.41 -14.62
CA ASN A 42 -13.40 -6.97 -15.78
C ASN A 42 -12.47 -7.81 -16.67
N LEU A 43 -11.18 -7.50 -16.70
CA LEU A 43 -10.17 -8.23 -17.48
C LEU A 43 -9.63 -9.47 -16.76
N HIS A 44 -9.76 -9.54 -15.44
CA HIS A 44 -9.16 -10.60 -14.62
C HIS A 44 -10.25 -11.44 -13.94
N GLY A 45 -10.22 -12.75 -14.18
CA GLY A 45 -11.09 -13.69 -13.48
C GLY A 45 -10.80 -13.75 -11.98
N GLU A 46 -11.72 -14.36 -11.22
CA GLU A 46 -11.66 -14.47 -9.75
C GLU A 46 -10.30 -15.00 -9.24
N GLU A 47 -9.70 -15.97 -9.93
CA GLU A 47 -8.39 -16.51 -9.57
C GLU A 47 -7.27 -15.46 -9.62
N ALA A 48 -7.27 -14.59 -10.61
CA ALA A 48 -6.27 -13.52 -10.74
C ALA A 48 -6.48 -12.42 -9.68
N ILE A 49 -7.72 -12.19 -9.26
CA ILE A 49 -8.05 -11.30 -8.15
C ILE A 49 -7.52 -11.88 -6.84
N VAL A 50 -7.80 -13.16 -6.56
CA VAL A 50 -7.31 -13.86 -5.36
C VAL A 50 -5.78 -13.88 -5.32
N GLU A 51 -5.14 -14.14 -6.45
CA GLU A 51 -3.68 -14.15 -6.57
C GLU A 51 -3.06 -12.75 -6.32
N SER A 52 -3.70 -11.69 -6.80
CA SER A 52 -3.29 -10.30 -6.50
C SER A 52 -3.37 -9.99 -5.00
N TYR A 53 -4.44 -10.44 -4.33
CA TYR A 53 -4.56 -10.32 -2.87
C TYR A 53 -3.50 -11.15 -2.14
N ARG A 54 -3.22 -12.37 -2.59
CA ARG A 54 -2.15 -13.20 -2.02
C ARG A 54 -0.82 -12.47 -2.10
N ARG A 55 -0.35 -12.02 -3.28
CA ARG A 55 0.94 -11.30 -3.38
C ARG A 55 1.03 -10.04 -2.51
N ARG A 56 -0.10 -9.40 -2.22
CA ARG A 56 -0.13 -8.18 -1.39
C ARG A 56 -0.12 -8.47 0.11
N TYR A 57 -0.61 -9.62 0.54
CA TYR A 57 -0.81 -9.97 1.95
C TYR A 57 -0.05 -11.24 2.42
N VAL A 58 0.57 -11.97 1.49
CA VAL A 58 1.56 -13.04 1.65
C VAL A 58 2.85 -12.41 1.10
N GLU A 59 3.85 -11.94 1.84
CA GLU A 59 4.39 -12.19 3.18
C GLU A 59 5.28 -10.98 3.56
N PRO A 60 5.52 -10.64 4.84
CA PRO A 60 6.89 -10.36 5.22
C PRO A 60 7.59 -11.72 5.39
N ASP A 61 8.50 -11.99 4.46
CA ASP A 61 9.67 -12.85 4.68
C ASP A 61 10.09 -12.83 6.17
N ALA A 62 10.44 -14.00 6.73
CA ALA A 62 10.96 -14.15 8.09
C ALA A 62 12.02 -13.10 8.46
N THR A 63 12.77 -12.59 7.47
CA THR A 63 13.74 -11.50 7.60
C THR A 63 13.14 -10.17 8.14
N GLY A 64 11.87 -9.88 7.84
CA GLY A 64 11.18 -8.69 8.38
C GLY A 64 10.84 -8.79 9.86
N ASN A 65 10.61 -10.02 10.36
CA ASN A 65 10.45 -10.28 11.78
C ASN A 65 11.79 -10.21 12.52
N ASP A 66 12.88 -10.63 11.88
CA ASP A 66 14.23 -10.56 12.46
C ASP A 66 14.68 -9.11 12.67
N LEU A 67 14.43 -8.20 11.71
CA LEU A 67 14.76 -6.78 11.88
C LEU A 67 13.93 -6.11 13.00
N ILE A 68 12.66 -6.48 13.15
CA ILE A 68 11.80 -6.00 14.24
C ILE A 68 12.28 -6.56 15.58
N ALA A 69 12.69 -7.83 15.63
CA ALA A 69 13.27 -8.45 16.81
C ALA A 69 14.62 -7.80 17.21
N ASP A 70 15.49 -7.53 16.24
CA ASP A 70 16.77 -6.84 16.45
C ASP A 70 16.57 -5.40 16.94
N LEU A 71 15.62 -4.66 16.37
CA LEU A 71 15.25 -3.32 16.85
C LEU A 71 14.66 -3.35 18.26
N ALA A 72 13.86 -4.35 18.60
CA ALA A 72 13.32 -4.53 19.95
C ALA A 72 14.42 -4.86 20.97
N LEU A 73 15.39 -5.71 20.61
CA LEU A 73 16.57 -6.01 21.43
C LEU A 73 17.44 -4.76 21.66
N PHE A 74 17.67 -3.96 20.62
CA PHE A 74 18.44 -2.71 20.72
C PHE A 74 17.73 -1.68 21.61
N SER A 75 16.41 -1.55 21.48
CA SER A 75 15.59 -0.62 22.26
C SER A 75 15.60 -0.95 23.76
N VAL A 76 15.48 -2.24 24.13
CA VAL A 76 15.52 -2.66 25.54
C VAL A 76 16.92 -2.49 26.14
N ALA A 77 17.98 -2.81 25.42
CA ALA A 77 19.35 -2.60 25.89
C ALA A 77 19.68 -1.11 26.08
N ALA A 78 19.20 -0.24 25.18
CA ALA A 78 19.35 1.21 25.30
C ALA A 78 18.58 1.79 26.49
N CYS A 79 17.37 1.30 26.76
CA CYS A 79 16.57 1.71 27.92
C CYS A 79 17.16 1.27 29.27
N LEU A 80 17.77 0.07 29.34
CA LEU A 80 18.41 -0.44 30.56
C LEU A 80 19.74 0.25 30.86
N ALA A 81 20.52 0.62 29.84
CA ALA A 81 21.78 1.35 30.02
C ALA A 81 21.59 2.78 30.56
N ASP A 82 20.43 3.39 30.33
CA ASP A 82 20.08 4.73 30.82
C ASP A 82 19.54 4.73 32.27
N THR A 83 19.18 3.55 32.81
CA THR A 83 18.65 3.40 34.17
C THR A 83 19.68 2.96 35.23
N GLU A 84 20.90 2.57 34.82
CA GLU A 84 22.00 2.18 35.74
C GLU A 84 23.07 3.27 35.94
N ARG A 85 22.78 4.53 35.59
CA ARG A 85 23.71 5.67 35.71
C ARG A 85 23.40 6.61 36.87
#